data_AF-A0A537Y9U3-F1
#
_entry.id   AF-A0A537Y9U3-F1
#
_cell.length_a   1.000
_cell.length_b   1.000
_cell.length_c   1.000
_cell.angle_alpha   90.00
_cell.angle_beta   90.00
_cell.angle_gamma   90.00
#
_symmetry.space_group_name_H-M   'P 1'
#
loop_
_entity.id
_entity.type
_entity.pdbx_description
1 polymer ?
#
loop_
_entity_poly.entity_id
_entity_poly.type
_entity_poly.pdbx_seq_one_letter_code
_entity_poly.pdbx_strand_id
1 'polypeptide(L)'
;MALHRIQKIMDEYAAGPGNYYMTNGPTLERGLELMQYFREDCAHLAARDLHDLLRCWEVWDRVDSAEACLRHMLFREETRWPGELEKVPFATKIS
;
A
#
# COMPACT_ATOMS: atom_id res chain seq x y z
N MET A 1 -16.23 0.52 2.48
CA MET A 1 -15.86 -0.89 2.19
C MET A 1 -14.36 -1.05 2.40
N ALA A 2 -13.90 -2.10 3.08
CA ALA A 2 -12.49 -2.32 3.42
C ALA A 2 -11.55 -2.31 2.20
N LEU A 3 -12.02 -2.86 1.07
CA LEU A 3 -11.28 -2.85 -0.20
C LEU A 3 -10.93 -1.44 -0.70
N HIS A 4 -11.83 -0.47 -0.54
CA HIS A 4 -11.57 0.90 -0.97
C HIS A 4 -10.45 1.57 -0.15
N ARG A 5 -10.33 1.20 1.13
CA ARG A 5 -9.31 1.77 2.01
C ARG A 5 -7.92 1.25 1.65
N ILE A 6 -7.76 -0.07 1.46
CA ILE A 6 -6.47 -0.62 1.04
C ILE A 6 -6.07 -0.13 -0.36
N GLN A 7 -7.02 -0.03 -1.31
CA GLN A 7 -6.75 0.54 -2.62
C GLN A 7 -6.23 1.97 -2.52
N LYS A 8 -6.84 2.81 -1.68
CA LYS A 8 -6.39 4.18 -1.47
C LYS A 8 -5.01 4.28 -0.84
N ILE A 9 -4.69 3.42 0.14
CA ILE A 9 -3.35 3.37 0.74
C ILE A 9 -2.32 2.99 -0.33
N MET A 10 -2.60 1.97 -1.14
CA MET A 10 -1.67 1.58 -2.20
C MET A 10 -1.56 2.64 -3.29
N ASP A 11 -2.65 3.31 -3.63
CA ASP A 11 -2.65 4.35 -4.67
C ASP A 11 -1.79 5.56 -4.26
N GLU A 12 -2.00 6.07 -3.04
CA GLU A 12 -1.34 7.28 -2.55
C GLU A 12 0.12 7.02 -2.13
N TYR A 13 0.42 5.84 -1.60
CA TYR A 13 1.73 5.59 -0.94
C TYR A 13 2.62 4.57 -1.67
N ALA A 14 2.04 3.70 -2.49
CA ALA A 14 2.73 2.56 -3.10
C ALA A 14 2.90 2.73 -4.62
N ALA A 15 3.16 3.95 -5.08
CA ALA A 15 3.33 4.29 -6.50
C ALA A 15 2.11 3.93 -7.35
N GLY A 16 0.91 4.35 -6.92
CA GLY A 16 -0.30 4.17 -7.71
C GLY A 16 -0.47 5.17 -8.86
N PRO A 17 -1.49 4.97 -9.71
CA PRO A 17 -1.84 5.89 -10.77
C PRO A 17 -2.16 7.31 -10.27
N GLY A 18 -2.69 7.46 -9.06
CA GLY A 18 -2.98 8.76 -8.45
C GLY A 18 -1.73 9.60 -8.18
N ASN A 19 -0.56 8.96 -8.07
CA ASN A 19 0.74 9.62 -7.90
C ASN A 19 1.68 9.40 -9.09
N TYR A 20 1.13 9.13 -10.28
CA TYR A 20 1.89 8.90 -11.51
C TYR A 20 2.98 7.83 -11.39
N TYR A 21 2.73 6.78 -10.61
CA TYR A 21 3.69 5.69 -10.34
C TYR A 21 4.99 6.15 -9.66
N MET A 22 4.95 7.27 -8.95
CA MET A 22 6.08 7.80 -8.18
C MET A 22 5.93 7.49 -6.69
N THR A 23 7.05 7.24 -6.01
CA THR A 23 7.10 7.11 -4.55
C THR A 23 8.49 7.46 -4.01
N ASN A 24 8.63 7.55 -2.69
CA ASN A 24 9.90 7.78 -2.00
C ASN A 24 9.94 7.03 -0.66
N GLY A 25 11.09 6.99 0.01
CA GLY A 25 11.27 6.29 1.29
C GLY A 25 10.23 6.70 2.35
N PRO A 26 10.12 7.99 2.70
CA PRO A 26 9.13 8.48 3.66
C PRO A 26 7.68 8.12 3.31
N THR A 27 7.30 8.20 2.04
CA THR A 27 5.96 7.82 1.58
C THR A 27 5.69 6.33 1.79
N LEU A 28 6.66 5.46 1.49
CA LEU A 28 6.54 4.01 1.71
C LEU A 28 6.48 3.65 3.20
N GLU A 29 7.28 4.31 4.03
CA GLU A 29 7.22 4.16 5.50
C GLU A 29 5.83 4.53 6.02
N ARG A 30 5.28 5.66 5.56
CA ARG A 30 3.92 6.06 5.90
C ARG A 30 2.87 5.05 5.42
N GLY A 31 3.05 4.50 4.22
CA GLY A 31 2.21 3.43 3.69
C GLY A 31 2.20 2.20 4.61
N LEU A 32 3.37 1.79 5.12
CA LEU A 32 3.49 0.67 6.05
C LEU A 32 2.79 0.93 7.39
N GLU A 33 2.91 2.14 7.95
CA GLU A 33 2.17 2.52 9.17
C GLU A 33 0.65 2.44 8.95
N LEU A 34 0.15 2.97 7.83
CA LEU A 34 -1.28 2.92 7.49
C LEU A 34 -1.77 1.50 7.26
N MET A 35 -0.93 0.64 6.67
CA MET A 35 -1.22 -0.79 6.51
C MET A 35 -1.31 -1.52 7.85
N GLN A 36 -0.49 -1.15 8.84
CA GLN A 36 -0.58 -1.71 10.19
C GLN A 36 -1.93 -1.38 10.84
N TYR A 37 -2.35 -0.12 10.81
CA TYR A 37 -3.68 0.26 11.31
C TYR A 37 -4.81 -0.42 10.55
N PHE A 38 -4.67 -0.55 9.23
CA PHE A 38 -5.67 -1.26 8.43
C PHE A 38 -5.76 -2.75 8.80
N ARG A 39 -4.62 -3.40 9.08
CA ARG A 39 -4.58 -4.80 9.54
C ARG A 39 -5.27 -4.97 10.89
N GLU A 40 -5.09 -4.04 11.81
CA GLU A 40 -5.81 -4.02 13.09
C GLU A 40 -7.33 -3.90 12.86
N ASP A 41 -7.75 -3.00 11.97
CA ASP A 41 -9.17 -2.86 11.60
C ASP A 41 -9.73 -4.09 10.86
N CYS A 42 -8.90 -4.86 10.16
CA CYS A 42 -9.32 -6.11 9.51
C CYS A 42 -9.76 -7.19 10.51
N ALA A 43 -9.32 -7.11 11.77
CA ALA A 43 -9.82 -7.99 12.84
C ALA A 43 -11.31 -7.74 13.17
N HIS A 44 -11.87 -6.62 12.74
CA HIS A 44 -13.26 -6.22 12.95
C HIS A 44 -14.13 -6.35 11.69
N LEU A 45 -13.67 -7.08 10.66
CA LEU A 45 -14.50 -7.37 9.49
C LEU A 45 -15.70 -8.23 9.88
N ALA A 46 -16.87 -7.86 9.34
CA ALA A 46 -18.12 -8.57 9.54
C ALA A 46 -18.67 -9.07 8.21
N ALA A 47 -19.21 -10.28 8.20
CA ALA A 47 -19.86 -10.90 7.05
C ALA A 47 -21.35 -11.14 7.34
N ARG A 48 -22.22 -10.88 6.36
CA ARG A 48 -23.67 -11.10 6.49
C ARG A 48 -24.13 -12.42 5.85
N ASP A 49 -23.35 -12.95 4.92
CA ASP A 49 -23.58 -14.22 4.24
C ASP A 49 -22.25 -14.87 3.83
N LEU A 50 -22.32 -16.04 3.16
CA LEU A 50 -21.13 -16.77 2.70
C LEU A 50 -20.33 -16.01 1.63
N HIS A 51 -20.97 -15.15 0.83
CA HIS A 51 -20.28 -14.34 -0.17
C HIS A 51 -19.47 -13.24 0.53
N ASP A 52 -20.07 -12.53 1.48
CA ASP A 52 -19.38 -11.52 2.29
C ASP A 52 -18.23 -12.15 3.10
N LEU A 53 -18.39 -13.40 3.58
CA LEU A 53 -17.31 -14.13 4.27
C LEU A 53 -16.13 -14.39 3.34
N LEU A 54 -16.38 -14.84 2.11
CA LEU A 54 -15.34 -15.00 1.09
C LEU A 54 -14.64 -13.65 0.82
N ARG A 55 -15.40 -12.56 0.69
CA ARG A 55 -14.82 -11.22 0.49
C ARG A 55 -13.96 -10.77 1.66
N CYS A 56 -14.29 -11.13 2.89
CA CYS A 56 -13.46 -10.79 4.06
C CYS A 56 -12.10 -11.49 3.99
N TRP A 57 -12.05 -12.77 3.62
CA TRP A 57 -10.79 -13.50 3.42
C TRP A 57 -9.97 -12.95 2.26
N GLU A 58 -10.62 -12.64 1.14
CA GLU A 58 -9.97 -11.99 0.00
C GLU A 58 -9.33 -10.63 0.34
N VAL A 59 -9.85 -9.91 1.34
CA VAL A 59 -9.24 -8.68 1.86
C VAL A 59 -7.98 -8.99 2.65
N TRP A 60 -7.99 -10.02 3.50
CA TRP A 60 -6.80 -10.45 4.26
C TRP A 60 -5.64 -10.85 3.34
N ASP A 61 -5.92 -11.66 2.31
CA ASP A 61 -4.89 -12.05 1.33
C ASP A 61 -4.25 -10.84 0.61
N ARG A 62 -5.05 -9.80 0.37
CA ARG A 62 -4.59 -8.54 -0.23
C ARG A 62 -3.75 -7.72 0.72
N VAL A 63 -4.06 -7.73 2.02
CA VAL A 63 -3.27 -7.04 3.05
C VAL A 63 -1.85 -7.59 3.06
N ASP A 64 -1.70 -8.91 3.08
CA ASP A 64 -0.39 -9.56 3.12
C ASP A 64 0.41 -9.28 1.84
N SER A 65 -0.24 -9.38 0.68
CA SER A 65 0.38 -9.06 -0.62
C SER A 65 0.81 -7.59 -0.70
N ALA A 66 -0.01 -6.67 -0.22
CA ALA A 66 0.26 -5.23 -0.22
C ALA A 66 1.44 -4.88 0.69
N GLU A 67 1.47 -5.43 1.90
CA GLU A 67 2.57 -5.23 2.84
C GLU A 67 3.89 -5.78 2.30
N ALA A 68 3.86 -6.99 1.73
CA ALA A 68 5.03 -7.56 1.07
C ALA A 68 5.52 -6.64 -0.06
N CYS A 69 4.62 -6.12 -0.89
CA CYS A 69 4.97 -5.19 -1.96
C CYS A 69 5.66 -3.93 -1.41
N LEU A 70 5.06 -3.25 -0.43
CA LEU A 70 5.62 -2.05 0.21
C LEU A 70 7.02 -2.29 0.78
N ARG A 71 7.23 -3.42 1.47
CA ARG A 71 8.55 -3.77 2.04
C ARG A 71 9.59 -4.05 0.96
N HIS A 72 9.24 -4.76 -0.11
CA HIS A 72 10.14 -5.00 -1.24
C HIS A 72 10.51 -3.71 -1.96
N MET A 73 9.54 -2.82 -2.16
CA MET A 73 9.78 -1.50 -2.73
C MET A 73 10.70 -0.71 -1.81
N LEU A 74 10.42 -0.63 -0.51
CA LEU A 74 11.22 0.13 0.45
C LEU A 74 12.68 -0.34 0.48
N PHE A 75 12.91 -1.66 0.54
CA PHE A 75 14.24 -2.27 0.60
C PHE A 75 15.15 -1.92 -0.59
N ARG A 76 14.59 -1.75 -1.79
CA ARG A 76 15.38 -1.50 -3.01
C ARG A 76 15.57 -0.02 -3.24
N GLU A 77 16.75 0.52 -2.95
CA GLU A 77 17.07 1.95 -3.11
C GLU A 77 17.40 2.36 -4.56
N GLU A 78 16.69 1.79 -5.55
CA GLU A 78 16.91 2.06 -6.97
C GLU A 78 15.58 2.16 -7.75
N THR A 79 15.60 2.85 -8.88
CA THR A 79 14.54 2.79 -9.90
C THR A 79 15.01 1.88 -11.02
N ARG A 80 14.68 0.59 -10.95
CA ARG A 80 15.05 -0.38 -11.98
C ARG A 80 14.13 -0.35 -13.20
N TRP A 81 12.85 -0.06 -13.00
CA TRP A 81 11.81 -0.09 -14.05
C TRP A 81 11.09 1.25 -14.12
N PRO A 82 11.70 2.26 -14.77
CA PRO A 82 11.07 3.56 -14.95
C PRO A 82 9.76 3.43 -15.74
N GLY A 83 8.70 4.09 -15.27
CA GLY A 83 7.35 4.01 -15.83
C GLY A 83 6.41 3.02 -15.15
N GLU A 84 6.95 1.98 -14.49
CA GLU A 84 6.16 1.07 -13.64
C GLU A 84 6.24 1.47 -12.16
N LEU A 85 7.44 1.84 -11.70
CA LEU A 85 7.71 2.32 -10.36
C LEU A 85 8.92 3.25 -10.38
N GLU A 86 8.73 4.50 -9.96
CA GLU A 86 9.79 5.49 -9.88
C GLU A 86 10.03 5.92 -8.44
N LYS A 87 11.24 5.62 -7.93
CA LYS A 87 11.73 6.17 -6.67
C LYS A 87 12.35 7.54 -6.92
N VAL A 88 11.64 8.57 -6.50
CA VAL A 88 12.16 9.94 -6.53
C VAL A 88 12.93 10.22 -5.23
N PRO A 89 14.19 10.68 -5.31
CA PRO A 89 14.89 11.16 -4.12
C PRO A 89 14.08 12.32 -3.52
N PHE A 90 13.82 12.25 -2.22
CA PHE A 90 13.16 13.35 -1.51
C PHE A 90 14.05 14.59 -1.66
N ALA A 91 13.51 15.67 -2.24
CA ALA A 91 14.27 16.88 -2.50
C ALA A 91 14.94 17.37 -1.20
N THR A 92 16.26 17.25 -1.13
CA THR A 92 17.06 17.88 -0.09
C THR A 92 16.72 19.37 -0.10
N LYS A 93 16.31 19.90 1.06
CA LYS A 93 15.94 21.32 1.25
C LYS A 93 16.85 22.21 0.39
N ILE A 94 16.23 22.99 -0.50
CA ILE A 94 16.91 24.16 -1.07
C ILE A 94 17.25 25.03 0.13
N SER A 95 18.55 25.24 0.33
CA SER A 95 19.19 26.02 1.38
C SER A 95 18.55 27.38 1.59
#